data_AF-A0A939ZB70-F1
#
_entry.id   AF-A0A939ZB70-F1
#
_cell.length_a   1.000
_cell.length_b   1.000
_cell.length_c   1.000
_cell.angle_alpha   90.00
_cell.angle_beta   90.00
_cell.angle_gamma   90.00
#
_symmetry.space_group_name_H-M   'P 1'
#
loop_
_entity.id
_entity.type
_entity.pdbx_description
1 polymer ?
#
loop_
_entity_poly.entity_id
_entity_poly.type
_entity_poly.pdbx_seq_one_letter_code
_entity_poly.pdbx_strand_id
1 'polypeptide(L)'
;MGKYDQSRKWLLTINNPIEHEMSHDEIKRVLNGIKNIEYWCLCDEVGIQDHTLHTHVFIYRPSPIKFTYLKENFPSAHIDYCRGTCLQNRDYVRKEGKYAGSSKEDTNLRDTFEEYGSCPEEKQGHRTDLDTLYSFIKDGMSDVEIMEADPSYIKHLDKIDKVRQSIKAEQYKNIFRDMTVEYWYGVTGSGKTRSVLERYGYENVYRVSDYTHPFDSYKCQDILVLDEFRSDLKIGLMLNLLDGYPLDLPCRYNNKVACFTKVYIISNVGLDAQYSNIQREQKDTWLAFCRRIQCVKFFNEDGLKKYGTPHDFLYGFNEVNKDDFVPFN
;
A
#
# COMPACT_ATOMS: atom_id res chain seq x y z
N MET A 1 26.69 -34.53 -1.65
CA MET A 1 25.59 -34.66 -0.66
C MET A 1 25.07 -33.27 -0.32
N GLY A 2 23.97 -32.84 -0.94
CA GLY A 2 23.49 -31.46 -0.90
C GLY A 2 22.43 -31.19 0.17
N LYS A 3 22.85 -30.52 1.26
CA LYS A 3 22.20 -29.45 2.06
C LYS A 3 20.67 -29.39 2.38
N TYR A 4 19.79 -30.30 1.94
CA TYR A 4 18.34 -30.17 2.19
C TYR A 4 17.68 -31.51 2.58
N ASP A 5 17.16 -31.58 3.81
CA ASP A 5 16.48 -32.77 4.34
C ASP A 5 15.03 -32.95 3.83
N GLN A 6 14.45 -31.88 3.26
CA GLN A 6 13.08 -31.86 2.74
C GLN A 6 12.91 -30.86 1.59
N SER A 7 12.03 -31.20 0.64
CA SER A 7 11.65 -30.35 -0.49
C SER A 7 10.20 -30.60 -0.91
N ARG A 8 9.57 -29.59 -1.50
CA ARG A 8 8.26 -29.71 -2.17
C ARG A 8 8.35 -30.33 -3.56
N LYS A 9 9.56 -30.34 -4.13
CA LYS A 9 9.85 -30.81 -5.48
C LYS A 9 11.03 -31.76 -5.46
N TRP A 10 10.86 -32.90 -6.12
CA TRP A 10 11.89 -33.93 -6.24
C TRP A 10 11.92 -34.50 -7.65
N LEU A 11 13.12 -34.76 -8.13
CA LEU A 11 13.37 -35.47 -9.38
C LEU A 11 14.02 -36.79 -9.03
N LEU A 12 13.42 -37.88 -9.48
CA LEU A 12 13.92 -39.23 -9.29
C LEU A 12 14.38 -39.77 -10.64
N THR A 13 15.48 -40.51 -10.62
CA THR A 13 15.97 -41.28 -11.78
C THR A 13 16.16 -42.73 -11.34
N ILE A 14 15.41 -43.63 -11.95
CA ILE A 14 15.46 -45.07 -11.67
C ILE A 14 16.18 -45.73 -12.83
N ASN A 15 17.40 -46.21 -12.60
CA ASN A 15 18.16 -46.96 -13.60
C ASN A 15 17.65 -48.41 -13.63
N ASN A 16 17.54 -49.03 -14.81
CA ASN A 16 17.05 -50.40 -14.99
C ASN A 16 15.77 -50.70 -14.18
N PRO A 17 14.67 -49.95 -14.41
CA PRO A 17 13.44 -50.06 -13.60
C PRO A 17 12.91 -51.49 -13.50
N ILE A 18 13.03 -52.28 -14.57
CA ILE A 18 12.59 -53.69 -14.62
C ILE A 18 13.40 -54.57 -13.64
N GLU A 19 14.72 -54.38 -13.55
CA GLU A 19 15.59 -55.15 -12.65
C GLU A 19 15.32 -54.84 -11.17
N HIS A 20 14.74 -53.68 -10.90
CA HIS A 20 14.36 -53.24 -9.56
C HIS A 20 12.86 -53.38 -9.27
N GLU A 21 12.10 -54.09 -10.11
CA GLU A 21 10.64 -54.28 -9.99
C GLU A 21 9.85 -52.96 -9.95
N MET A 22 10.42 -51.89 -10.51
CA MET A 22 9.85 -50.54 -10.55
C MET A 22 9.26 -50.23 -11.93
N SER A 23 8.27 -51.03 -12.35
CA SER A 23 7.48 -50.69 -13.55
C SER A 23 6.69 -49.40 -13.34
N HIS A 24 6.20 -48.78 -14.42
CA HIS A 24 5.34 -47.60 -14.32
C HIS A 24 4.16 -47.81 -13.36
N ASP A 25 3.52 -48.99 -13.41
CA ASP A 25 2.39 -49.30 -12.53
C ASP A 25 2.79 -49.38 -11.05
N GLU A 26 3.98 -49.89 -10.74
CA GLU A 26 4.49 -49.91 -9.37
C GLU A 26 4.87 -48.51 -8.91
N ILE A 27 5.56 -47.72 -9.75
CA ILE A 27 5.88 -46.32 -9.46
C ILE A 27 4.59 -45.54 -9.17
N LYS A 28 3.56 -45.68 -10.00
CA LYS A 28 2.25 -45.06 -9.80
C LYS A 28 1.59 -45.53 -8.50
N ARG A 29 1.67 -46.82 -8.17
CA ARG A 29 1.14 -47.38 -6.90
C ARG A 29 1.80 -46.72 -5.70
N VAL A 30 3.13 -46.62 -5.71
CA VAL A 30 3.90 -45.97 -4.63
C VAL A 30 3.55 -44.48 -4.54
N LEU A 31 3.52 -43.76 -5.67
CA LEU A 31 3.14 -42.33 -5.71
C LEU A 31 1.73 -42.10 -5.16
N ASN A 32 0.75 -42.94 -5.53
CA ASN A 32 -0.62 -42.85 -5.02
C ASN A 32 -0.72 -43.14 -3.51
N GLY A 33 0.24 -43.88 -2.94
CA GLY A 33 0.34 -44.10 -1.49
C GLY A 33 0.85 -42.88 -0.72
N ILE A 34 1.51 -41.92 -1.39
CA ILE A 34 2.02 -40.71 -0.77
C ILE A 34 0.90 -39.67 -0.66
N LYS A 35 0.55 -39.31 0.57
CA LYS A 35 -0.54 -38.34 0.84
C LYS A 35 -0.26 -36.97 0.23
N ASN A 36 -1.30 -36.39 -0.39
CA ASN A 36 -1.37 -35.01 -0.88
C ASN A 36 -0.39 -34.67 -2.03
N ILE A 37 0.05 -35.64 -2.85
CA ILE A 37 0.72 -35.28 -4.11
C ILE A 37 -0.30 -34.57 -5.01
N GLU A 38 0.06 -33.37 -5.47
CA GLU A 38 -0.78 -32.59 -6.37
C GLU A 38 -0.42 -32.81 -7.84
N TYR A 39 0.86 -33.07 -8.12
CA TYR A 39 1.31 -33.32 -9.48
C TYR A 39 2.50 -34.28 -9.52
N TRP A 40 2.48 -35.21 -10.46
CA TRP A 40 3.67 -35.98 -10.85
C TRP A 40 3.65 -36.26 -12.34
N CYS A 41 4.84 -36.45 -12.91
CA CYS A 41 4.99 -36.98 -14.26
C CYS A 41 6.19 -37.90 -14.34
N LEU A 42 6.14 -38.85 -15.28
CA LEU A 42 7.24 -39.77 -15.52
C LEU A 42 7.41 -40.05 -17.02
N CYS A 43 8.64 -40.42 -17.40
CA CYS A 43 8.99 -40.77 -18.78
C CYS A 43 10.21 -41.68 -18.78
N ASP A 44 10.23 -42.64 -19.70
CA ASP A 44 11.42 -43.44 -19.95
C ASP A 44 12.41 -42.75 -20.89
N GLU A 45 13.69 -43.02 -20.67
CA GLU A 45 14.84 -42.57 -21.46
C GLU A 45 15.84 -43.73 -21.61
N VAL A 46 16.45 -43.87 -22.79
CA VAL A 46 17.52 -44.85 -23.04
C VAL A 46 18.87 -44.13 -23.09
N GLY A 47 19.80 -44.51 -22.23
CA GLY A 47 21.15 -43.92 -22.21
C GLY A 47 21.91 -44.19 -23.51
N ILE A 48 22.53 -43.15 -24.10
CA ILE A 48 23.28 -43.25 -25.37
C ILE A 48 24.51 -44.16 -25.27
N GLN A 49 25.18 -44.17 -24.12
CA GLN A 49 26.47 -44.84 -23.94
C GLN A 49 26.33 -46.30 -23.51
N ASP A 50 25.39 -46.59 -22.59
CA ASP A 50 25.26 -47.90 -21.96
C ASP A 50 23.98 -48.65 -22.40
N HIS A 51 23.15 -48.05 -23.26
CA HIS A 51 21.83 -48.57 -23.69
C HIS A 51 20.91 -48.97 -22.52
N THR A 52 21.12 -48.39 -21.35
CA THR A 52 20.35 -48.64 -20.13
C THR A 52 19.05 -47.87 -20.14
N LEU A 53 17.96 -48.54 -19.73
CA LEU A 53 16.66 -47.92 -19.57
C LEU A 53 16.61 -47.16 -18.24
N HIS A 54 16.17 -45.91 -18.27
CA HIS A 54 15.99 -45.06 -17.10
C HIS A 54 14.58 -44.50 -17.07
N THR A 55 13.91 -44.54 -15.92
CA THR A 55 12.65 -43.81 -15.72
C THR A 55 12.93 -42.54 -14.92
N HIS A 56 12.63 -41.39 -15.51
CA HIS A 56 12.65 -40.10 -14.82
C HIS A 56 11.28 -39.81 -14.24
N VAL A 57 11.22 -39.43 -12.96
CA VAL A 57 9.96 -39.09 -12.26
C VAL A 57 10.11 -37.73 -11.59
N PHE A 58 9.21 -36.79 -11.91
CA PHE A 58 9.10 -35.52 -11.20
C PHE A 58 7.89 -35.55 -10.27
N ILE A 59 8.09 -35.09 -9.03
CA ILE A 59 7.05 -35.07 -7.99
C ILE A 59 6.91 -33.65 -7.45
N TYR A 60 5.67 -33.16 -7.34
CA TYR A 60 5.31 -31.92 -6.66
C TYR A 60 4.23 -32.15 -5.60
N ARG A 61 4.46 -31.53 -4.44
CA ARG A 61 3.54 -31.50 -3.30
C ARG A 61 3.57 -30.12 -2.62
N PRO A 62 2.41 -29.55 -2.19
CA PRO A 62 2.37 -28.29 -1.44
C PRO A 62 3.15 -28.33 -0.13
N SER A 63 3.09 -29.47 0.56
CA SER A 63 3.84 -29.73 1.80
C SER A 63 5.19 -30.40 1.48
N PRO A 64 6.30 -29.99 2.13
CA PRO A 64 7.59 -30.62 1.91
C PRO A 64 7.58 -32.14 2.18
N ILE A 65 8.24 -32.90 1.31
CA ILE A 65 8.52 -34.33 1.46
C ILE A 65 9.99 -34.47 1.87
N LYS A 66 10.26 -35.32 2.87
CA LYS A 66 11.63 -35.62 3.32
C LYS A 66 12.36 -36.50 2.32
N PHE A 67 13.66 -36.26 2.15
CA PHE A 67 14.51 -37.11 1.30
C PHE A 67 14.47 -38.57 1.76
N THR A 68 14.57 -38.81 3.08
CA THR A 68 14.57 -40.16 3.66
C THR A 68 13.29 -40.92 3.34
N TYR A 69 12.15 -40.25 3.39
CA TYR A 69 10.86 -40.86 3.06
C TYR A 69 10.79 -41.28 1.59
N LEU A 70 11.26 -40.44 0.67
CA LEU A 70 11.33 -40.84 -0.74
C LEU A 70 12.35 -41.95 -0.97
N LYS A 71 13.48 -41.96 -0.25
CA LYS A 71 14.50 -43.00 -0.37
C LYS A 71 14.03 -44.36 0.18
N GLU A 72 13.19 -44.36 1.21
CA GLU A 72 12.53 -45.57 1.73
C GLU A 72 11.51 -46.14 0.72
N ASN A 73 10.75 -45.27 0.05
CA ASN A 73 9.74 -45.69 -0.94
C ASN A 73 10.36 -46.01 -2.31
N PHE A 74 11.50 -45.41 -2.66
CA PHE A 74 12.25 -45.66 -3.88
C PHE A 74 13.74 -45.95 -3.59
N PRO A 75 14.07 -47.15 -3.07
CA PRO A 75 15.44 -47.48 -2.63
C PRO A 75 16.49 -47.42 -3.75
N SER A 76 16.13 -47.81 -4.97
CA SER A 76 17.02 -47.82 -6.14
C SER A 76 17.13 -46.46 -6.84
N ALA A 77 16.24 -45.50 -6.56
CA ALA A 77 16.23 -44.23 -7.26
C ALA A 77 17.38 -43.31 -6.84
N HIS A 78 18.00 -42.64 -7.82
CA HIS A 78 18.78 -41.43 -7.59
C HIS A 78 17.81 -40.26 -7.40
N ILE A 79 17.90 -39.55 -6.28
CA ILE A 79 16.95 -38.50 -5.89
C ILE A 79 17.68 -37.16 -5.85
N ASP A 80 17.24 -36.25 -6.71
CA ASP A 80 17.79 -34.91 -6.86
C ASP A 80 16.78 -33.83 -6.45
N TYR A 81 17.32 -32.74 -5.93
CA TYR A 81 16.53 -31.54 -5.66
C TYR A 81 16.21 -30.81 -6.96
N CYS A 82 14.93 -30.51 -7.19
CA CYS A 82 14.53 -29.74 -8.37
C CYS A 82 14.84 -28.25 -8.20
N ARG A 83 15.51 -27.68 -9.20
CA ARG A 83 15.62 -26.22 -9.36
C ARG A 83 14.62 -25.77 -10.43
N GLY A 84 14.14 -24.53 -10.32
CA GLY A 84 13.21 -23.96 -11.29
C GLY A 84 11.73 -24.24 -11.00
N THR A 85 10.88 -23.92 -11.97
CA THR A 85 9.42 -24.06 -11.85
C THR A 85 8.95 -25.51 -12.10
N CYS A 86 7.75 -25.87 -11.67
CA CYS A 86 7.14 -27.17 -11.96
C CYS A 86 7.05 -27.41 -13.47
N LEU A 87 6.67 -26.39 -14.25
CA LEU A 87 6.66 -26.45 -15.71
C LEU A 87 8.05 -26.75 -16.28
N GLN A 88 9.10 -26.07 -15.82
CA GLN A 88 10.47 -26.35 -16.27
C GLN A 88 10.96 -27.77 -15.96
N ASN A 89 10.49 -28.36 -14.86
CA ASN A 89 10.85 -29.73 -14.48
C ASN A 89 10.02 -30.77 -15.26
N ARG A 90 8.74 -30.49 -15.54
CA ARG A 90 7.92 -31.28 -16.46
C ARG A 90 8.53 -31.30 -17.86
N ASP A 91 8.90 -30.13 -18.38
CA ASP A 91 9.55 -30.00 -19.69
C ASP A 91 10.90 -30.74 -19.72
N TYR A 92 11.64 -30.76 -18.60
CA TYR A 92 12.87 -31.55 -18.49
C TYR A 92 12.59 -33.07 -18.59
N VAL A 93 11.54 -33.59 -17.94
CA VAL A 93 11.17 -35.01 -18.01
C VAL A 93 10.75 -35.41 -19.44
N ARG A 94 10.03 -34.53 -20.15
CA ARG A 94 9.64 -34.74 -21.56
C ARG A 94 10.75 -34.42 -22.57
N LYS A 95 11.87 -33.85 -22.12
CA LYS A 95 12.94 -33.25 -22.94
C LYS A 95 12.38 -32.27 -23.99
N GLU A 96 11.38 -31.49 -23.58
CA GLU A 96 10.73 -30.45 -24.38
C GLU A 96 11.28 -29.05 -24.05
N GLY A 97 10.80 -28.03 -24.79
CA GLY A 97 11.16 -26.63 -24.56
C GLY A 97 12.64 -26.38 -24.83
N LYS A 98 13.39 -25.96 -23.80
CA LYS A 98 14.83 -25.64 -23.91
C LYS A 98 15.73 -26.84 -24.22
N TYR A 99 15.19 -28.07 -24.20
CA TYR A 99 15.90 -29.30 -24.53
C TYR A 99 15.47 -29.91 -25.86
N ALA A 100 14.47 -29.31 -26.54
CA ALA A 100 14.12 -29.66 -27.91
C ALA A 100 15.29 -29.34 -28.85
N GLY A 101 15.64 -30.28 -29.72
CA GLY A 101 16.78 -30.22 -30.64
C GLY A 101 18.13 -30.57 -30.01
N SER A 102 18.16 -31.07 -28.77
CA SER A 102 19.40 -31.53 -28.13
C SER A 102 19.62 -33.02 -28.35
N SER A 103 20.87 -33.50 -28.20
CA SER A 103 21.18 -34.94 -28.24
C SER A 103 20.46 -35.76 -27.15
N LYS A 104 19.77 -35.10 -26.22
CA LYS A 104 18.95 -35.72 -25.16
C LYS A 104 17.47 -35.86 -25.55
N GLU A 105 17.05 -35.36 -26.71
CA GLU A 105 15.72 -35.63 -27.27
C GLU A 105 15.67 -37.02 -27.89
N ASP A 106 16.73 -37.41 -28.61
CA ASP A 106 16.84 -38.69 -29.32
C ASP A 106 16.79 -39.92 -28.39
N THR A 107 17.03 -39.72 -27.09
CA THR A 107 17.01 -40.77 -26.06
C THR A 107 15.68 -40.95 -25.38
N ASN A 108 14.75 -40.00 -25.54
CA ASN A 108 13.50 -39.97 -24.78
C ASN A 108 12.41 -40.79 -25.46
N LEU A 109 11.76 -41.69 -24.70
CA LEU A 109 10.65 -42.50 -25.19
C LEU A 109 9.33 -41.76 -24.92
N ARG A 110 9.03 -40.75 -25.75
CA ARG A 110 7.88 -39.84 -25.57
C ARG A 110 6.54 -40.54 -25.37
N ASP A 111 6.34 -41.68 -26.04
CA ASP A 111 5.09 -42.46 -25.96
C ASP A 111 4.88 -43.12 -24.58
N THR A 112 5.90 -43.13 -23.73
CA THR A 112 5.82 -43.66 -22.35
C THR A 112 5.48 -42.58 -21.32
N PHE A 113 5.30 -41.32 -21.75
CA PHE A 113 5.03 -40.23 -20.82
C PHE A 113 3.65 -40.39 -20.15
N GLU A 114 3.64 -40.34 -18.83
CA GLU A 114 2.43 -40.36 -18.01
C GLU A 114 2.46 -39.22 -16.99
N GLU A 115 1.31 -38.60 -16.74
CA GLU A 115 1.18 -37.54 -15.73
C GLU A 115 -0.14 -37.64 -14.96
N TYR A 116 -0.12 -37.09 -13.74
CA TYR A 116 -1.28 -36.99 -12.86
C TYR A 116 -1.38 -35.59 -12.27
N GLY A 117 -2.62 -35.08 -12.21
CA GLY A 117 -2.91 -33.74 -11.73
C GLY A 117 -2.60 -32.65 -12.75
N SER A 118 -2.81 -31.39 -12.36
CA SER A 118 -2.48 -30.22 -13.18
C SER A 118 -1.12 -29.64 -12.76
N CYS A 119 -0.19 -29.50 -13.71
CA CYS A 119 1.12 -28.91 -13.43
C CYS A 119 0.96 -27.48 -12.87
N PRO A 120 1.45 -27.16 -11.66
CA PRO A 120 1.25 -25.86 -11.05
C PRO A 120 1.91 -24.72 -11.84
N GLU A 121 1.18 -23.65 -12.08
CA GLU A 121 1.73 -22.39 -12.60
C GLU A 121 2.46 -21.63 -11.49
N GLU A 122 3.76 -21.84 -11.38
CA GLU A 122 4.59 -21.08 -10.44
C GLU A 122 5.00 -19.75 -11.05
N LYS A 123 4.27 -18.68 -10.69
CA LYS A 123 4.68 -17.32 -11.00
C LYS A 123 5.92 -16.96 -10.19
N GLN A 124 7.04 -16.74 -10.85
CA GLN A 124 8.29 -16.27 -10.25
C GLN A 124 8.12 -14.78 -9.83
N GLY A 125 7.43 -14.52 -8.71
CA GLY A 125 6.73 -13.26 -8.45
C GLY A 125 7.48 -12.11 -7.76
N HIS A 126 8.74 -12.24 -7.36
CA HIS A 126 9.28 -11.23 -6.42
C HIS A 126 9.57 -9.83 -7.02
N ARG A 127 9.62 -9.68 -8.35
CA ARG A 127 9.73 -8.35 -9.02
C ARG A 127 8.37 -7.83 -9.48
N THR A 128 7.52 -8.69 -10.06
CA THR A 128 6.17 -8.32 -10.53
C THR A 128 5.25 -7.87 -9.39
N ASP A 129 5.35 -8.46 -8.21
CA ASP A 129 4.44 -8.14 -7.10
C ASP A 129 4.69 -6.72 -6.56
N LEU A 130 5.95 -6.28 -6.48
CA LEU A 130 6.28 -4.91 -6.05
C LEU A 130 5.94 -3.86 -7.11
N ASP A 131 6.12 -4.19 -8.39
CA ASP A 131 5.72 -3.31 -9.50
C ASP A 131 4.19 -3.15 -9.53
N THR A 132 3.46 -4.24 -9.29
CA THR A 132 1.99 -4.23 -9.20
C THR A 132 1.50 -3.45 -7.98
N LEU A 133 2.15 -3.64 -6.82
CA LEU A 133 1.85 -2.87 -5.62
C LEU A 133 2.07 -1.36 -5.88
N TYR A 134 3.19 -1.00 -6.53
CA TYR A 134 3.46 0.38 -6.88
C TYR A 134 2.41 0.97 -7.83
N SER A 135 1.95 0.21 -8.84
CA SER A 135 0.87 0.68 -9.72
C SER A 135 -0.43 0.91 -8.96
N PHE A 136 -0.85 -0.02 -8.07
CA PHE A 136 -2.05 0.17 -7.25
C PHE A 136 -1.97 1.44 -6.39
N ILE A 137 -0.81 1.71 -5.79
CA ILE A 137 -0.60 2.93 -5.01
C ILE A 137 -0.70 4.18 -5.89
N LYS A 138 -0.08 4.15 -7.07
CA LYS A 138 -0.08 5.26 -8.02
C LYS A 138 -1.48 5.56 -8.57
N ASP A 139 -2.29 4.52 -8.75
CA ASP A 139 -3.69 4.60 -9.19
C ASP A 139 -4.63 5.07 -8.07
N GLY A 140 -4.12 5.27 -6.86
CA GLY A 140 -4.86 5.83 -5.74
C GLY A 140 -5.71 4.84 -4.96
N MET A 141 -5.48 3.53 -5.15
CA MET A 141 -6.20 2.49 -4.40
C MET A 141 -5.96 2.63 -2.90
N SER A 142 -7.02 2.41 -2.13
CA SER A 142 -7.00 2.36 -0.66
C SER A 142 -6.26 1.11 -0.15
N ASP A 143 -5.90 1.12 1.13
CA ASP A 143 -5.24 -0.03 1.75
C ASP A 143 -6.11 -1.29 1.67
N VAL A 144 -7.43 -1.12 1.83
CA VAL A 144 -8.38 -2.23 1.78
C VAL A 144 -8.45 -2.81 0.38
N GLU A 145 -8.60 -1.98 -0.66
CA GLU A 145 -8.64 -2.46 -2.04
C GLU A 145 -7.34 -3.17 -2.45
N ILE A 146 -6.18 -2.68 -1.98
CA ILE A 146 -4.89 -3.34 -2.20
C ILE A 146 -4.86 -4.72 -1.52
N MET A 147 -5.36 -4.83 -0.29
CA MET A 147 -5.44 -6.09 0.45
C MET A 147 -6.46 -7.07 -0.14
N GLU A 148 -7.57 -6.57 -0.69
CA GLU A 148 -8.57 -7.39 -1.37
C GLU A 148 -8.05 -7.92 -2.70
N ALA A 149 -7.22 -7.15 -3.42
CA ALA A 149 -6.55 -7.61 -4.62
C ALA A 149 -5.52 -8.72 -4.34
N ASP A 150 -4.71 -8.56 -3.30
CA ASP A 150 -3.85 -9.63 -2.78
C ASP A 150 -3.56 -9.44 -1.27
N PRO A 151 -4.06 -10.34 -0.40
CA PRO A 151 -3.79 -10.30 1.04
C PRO A 151 -2.29 -10.40 1.40
N SER A 152 -1.43 -10.87 0.49
CA SER A 152 0.01 -10.93 0.72
C SER A 152 0.65 -9.55 0.95
N TYR A 153 -0.01 -8.47 0.53
CA TYR A 153 0.44 -7.09 0.74
C TYR A 153 0.25 -6.58 2.18
N ILE A 154 -0.45 -7.31 3.06
CA ILE A 154 -0.59 -6.95 4.49
C ILE A 154 0.79 -6.71 5.15
N LYS A 155 1.80 -7.51 4.79
CA LYS A 155 3.18 -7.38 5.30
C LYS A 155 3.90 -6.10 4.82
N HIS A 156 3.26 -5.30 3.97
CA HIS A 156 3.80 -4.09 3.35
C HIS A 156 3.00 -2.82 3.68
N LEU A 157 1.97 -2.88 4.53
CA LEU A 157 1.13 -1.73 4.89
C LEU A 157 1.94 -0.49 5.32
N ASP A 158 2.92 -0.66 6.22
CA ASP A 158 3.78 0.45 6.67
C ASP A 158 4.61 1.09 5.53
N LYS A 159 4.91 0.31 4.48
CA LYS A 159 5.66 0.78 3.31
C LYS A 159 4.73 1.49 2.32
N ILE A 160 3.48 1.05 2.19
CA ILE A 160 2.48 1.67 1.31
C ILE A 160 2.31 3.14 1.67
N ASP A 161 2.13 3.45 2.96
CA ASP A 161 1.99 4.83 3.42
C ASP A 161 3.24 5.70 3.12
N LYS A 162 4.44 5.14 3.26
CA LYS A 162 5.69 5.84 2.93
C LYS A 162 5.81 6.13 1.43
N VAL A 163 5.40 5.19 0.59
CA VAL A 163 5.39 5.36 -0.87
C VAL A 163 4.38 6.42 -1.27
N ARG A 164 3.15 6.41 -0.72
CA ARG A 164 2.15 7.46 -0.96
C ARG A 164 2.67 8.86 -0.61
N GLN A 165 3.28 8.99 0.57
CA GLN A 165 3.90 10.25 0.99
C GLN A 165 5.02 10.68 0.04
N SER A 166 5.85 9.75 -0.42
CA SER A 166 6.95 10.04 -1.34
C SER A 166 6.45 10.51 -2.71
N ILE A 167 5.40 9.87 -3.25
CA ILE A 167 4.75 10.29 -4.49
C ILE A 167 4.17 11.70 -4.35
N LYS A 168 3.49 11.99 -3.24
CA LYS A 168 2.93 13.32 -2.97
C LYS A 168 4.02 14.37 -2.77
N ALA A 169 5.10 14.04 -2.07
CA ALA A 169 6.23 14.95 -1.87
C ALA A 169 6.85 15.34 -3.21
N GLU A 170 7.04 14.36 -4.11
CA GLU A 170 7.53 14.60 -5.46
C GLU A 170 6.58 15.48 -6.29
N GLN A 171 5.26 15.33 -6.12
CA GLN A 171 4.26 16.18 -6.77
C GLN A 171 4.34 17.63 -6.27
N TYR A 172 4.42 17.85 -4.95
CA TYR A 172 4.30 19.19 -4.35
C TYR A 172 5.63 19.93 -4.15
N LYS A 173 6.80 19.27 -4.31
CA LYS A 173 8.11 19.90 -4.02
C LYS A 173 8.41 21.18 -4.81
N ASN A 174 7.83 21.32 -6.02
CA ASN A 174 8.08 22.44 -6.93
C ASN A 174 6.79 23.18 -7.31
N ILE A 175 5.73 23.03 -6.52
CA ILE A 175 4.42 23.63 -6.80
C ILE A 175 4.07 24.64 -5.71
N PHE A 176 3.67 25.83 -6.13
CA PHE A 176 2.98 26.77 -5.26
C PHE A 176 1.49 26.41 -5.21
N ARG A 177 0.99 26.08 -4.02
CA ARG A 177 -0.41 25.71 -3.78
C ARG A 177 -1.28 26.97 -3.80
N ASP A 178 -2.34 26.96 -4.60
CA ASP A 178 -3.33 28.03 -4.58
C ASP A 178 -4.26 27.86 -3.37
N MET A 179 -4.05 28.71 -2.36
CA MET A 179 -4.63 28.53 -1.02
C MET A 179 -5.97 29.26 -0.89
N THR A 180 -7.02 28.53 -0.48
CA THR A 180 -8.28 29.11 -0.01
C THR A 180 -8.39 28.95 1.50
N VAL A 181 -8.35 30.04 2.25
CA VAL A 181 -8.43 30.06 3.72
C VAL A 181 -9.65 30.83 4.18
N GLU A 182 -10.46 30.19 5.02
CA GLU A 182 -11.63 30.82 5.63
C GLU A 182 -11.56 30.72 7.16
N TYR A 183 -11.93 31.80 7.85
CA TYR A 183 -12.04 31.82 9.31
C TYR A 183 -13.52 31.83 9.71
N TRP A 184 -13.96 30.81 10.42
CA TRP A 184 -15.35 30.60 10.81
C TRP A 184 -15.45 30.63 12.33
N TYR A 185 -16.28 31.50 12.88
CA TYR A 185 -16.48 31.56 14.32
C TYR A 185 -17.94 31.71 14.70
N GLY A 186 -18.25 31.42 15.96
CA GLY A 186 -19.61 31.51 16.49
C GLY A 186 -19.87 30.49 17.57
N VAL A 187 -21.09 30.49 18.11
CA VAL A 187 -21.50 29.59 19.21
C VAL A 187 -21.29 28.11 18.84
N THR A 188 -21.00 27.27 19.84
CA THR A 188 -20.91 25.81 19.64
C THR A 188 -22.24 25.27 19.14
N GLY A 189 -22.22 24.14 18.42
CA GLY A 189 -23.46 23.54 17.90
C GLY A 189 -24.07 24.23 16.66
N SER A 190 -23.52 25.35 16.19
CA SER A 190 -23.94 26.04 14.95
C SER A 190 -23.62 25.32 13.63
N GLY A 191 -23.17 24.06 13.69
CA GLY A 191 -22.94 23.25 12.49
C GLY A 191 -21.71 23.62 11.66
N LYS A 192 -20.81 24.50 12.13
CA LYS A 192 -19.58 24.92 11.42
C LYS A 192 -18.76 23.74 10.88
N THR A 193 -18.30 22.86 11.77
CA THR A 193 -17.46 21.70 11.42
C THR A 193 -18.21 20.71 10.54
N ARG A 194 -19.48 20.44 10.87
CA ARG A 194 -20.37 19.56 10.10
C ARG A 194 -20.52 20.05 8.65
N SER A 195 -20.69 21.36 8.47
CA SER A 195 -20.88 21.97 7.14
C SER A 195 -19.66 21.78 6.24
N VAL A 196 -18.43 21.80 6.78
CA VAL A 196 -17.22 21.52 5.98
C VAL A 196 -17.14 20.04 5.63
N LEU A 197 -17.38 19.15 6.60
CA LEU A 197 -17.31 17.70 6.42
C LEU A 197 -18.33 17.20 5.39
N GLU A 198 -19.59 17.63 5.49
CA GLU A 198 -20.66 17.25 4.55
C GLU A 198 -20.43 17.83 3.15
N ARG A 199 -19.76 18.99 3.03
CA ARG A 199 -19.49 19.63 1.74
C ARG A 199 -18.39 18.94 0.93
N TYR A 200 -17.34 18.47 1.60
CA TYR A 200 -16.14 17.94 0.91
C TYR A 200 -15.97 16.42 1.04
N GLY A 201 -16.78 15.77 1.88
CA GLY A 201 -16.65 14.35 2.18
C GLY A 201 -15.63 14.08 3.28
N TYR A 202 -15.93 13.11 4.14
CA TYR A 202 -15.13 12.82 5.35
C TYR A 202 -13.70 12.38 5.04
N GLU A 203 -13.47 11.64 3.95
CA GLU A 203 -12.15 11.17 3.53
C GLU A 203 -11.21 12.28 3.05
N ASN A 204 -11.76 13.36 2.49
CA ASN A 204 -11.01 14.47 1.90
C ASN A 204 -10.67 15.56 2.92
N VAL A 205 -11.19 15.45 4.14
CA VAL A 205 -11.04 16.44 5.19
C VAL A 205 -10.15 15.91 6.30
N TYR A 206 -9.02 16.57 6.52
CA TYR A 206 -8.22 16.37 7.71
C TYR A 206 -8.62 17.35 8.80
N ARG A 207 -9.18 16.83 9.89
CA ARG A 207 -9.60 17.62 11.05
C ARG A 207 -8.56 17.55 12.15
N VAL A 208 -8.02 18.71 12.52
CA VAL A 208 -7.16 18.89 13.69
C VAL A 208 -8.04 19.27 14.87
N SER A 209 -8.12 18.39 15.86
CA SER A 209 -8.80 18.63 17.14
C SER A 209 -7.88 18.47 18.35
N ASP A 210 -6.72 17.83 18.18
CA ASP A 210 -5.63 17.79 19.17
C ASP A 210 -4.42 18.54 18.59
N TYR A 211 -4.00 19.59 19.28
CA TYR A 211 -2.91 20.48 18.85
C TYR A 211 -1.54 20.08 19.41
N THR A 212 -1.45 19.00 20.20
CA THR A 212 -0.17 18.48 20.72
C THR A 212 0.68 17.89 19.59
N HIS A 213 0.07 17.06 18.74
CA HIS A 213 0.68 16.43 17.57
C HIS A 213 -0.25 16.51 16.36
N PRO A 214 -0.52 17.73 15.85
CA PRO A 214 -1.68 18.03 15.01
C PRO A 214 -1.67 17.34 13.64
N PHE A 215 -0.53 16.83 13.16
CA PHE A 215 -0.37 16.32 11.80
C PHE A 215 0.00 14.83 11.71
N ASP A 216 0.10 14.12 12.84
CA ASP A 216 0.57 12.72 12.86
C ASP A 216 -0.29 11.77 12.01
N SER A 217 -1.60 12.01 11.97
CA SER A 217 -2.56 11.21 11.20
C SER A 217 -2.90 11.83 9.84
N TYR A 218 -2.21 12.88 9.42
CA TYR A 218 -2.42 13.49 8.11
C TYR A 218 -2.00 12.52 7.00
N LYS A 219 -2.92 12.32 6.04
CA LYS A 219 -2.80 11.40 4.91
C LYS A 219 -2.92 12.14 3.57
N CYS A 220 -2.37 13.35 3.47
CA CYS A 220 -2.36 14.16 2.25
C CYS A 220 -3.76 14.59 1.76
N GLN A 221 -4.71 14.77 2.66
CA GLN A 221 -6.03 15.32 2.35
C GLN A 221 -5.93 16.73 1.76
N ASP A 222 -6.85 17.07 0.84
CA ASP A 222 -6.91 18.38 0.18
C ASP A 222 -7.47 19.50 1.07
N ILE A 223 -8.29 19.13 2.07
CA ILE A 223 -8.94 20.08 2.98
C ILE A 223 -8.37 19.92 4.39
N LEU A 224 -7.89 21.02 4.97
CA LEU A 224 -7.47 21.11 6.37
C LEU A 224 -8.53 21.87 7.19
N VAL A 225 -8.96 21.30 8.30
CA VAL A 225 -9.82 21.96 9.28
C VAL A 225 -9.07 22.07 10.59
N LEU A 226 -8.80 23.30 11.03
CA LEU A 226 -8.31 23.59 12.38
C LEU A 226 -9.55 23.81 13.25
N ASP A 227 -9.99 22.77 13.95
CA ASP A 227 -11.24 22.81 14.69
C ASP A 227 -11.03 23.30 16.12
N GLU A 228 -12.05 23.97 16.67
CA GLU A 228 -12.01 24.61 18.00
C GLU A 228 -10.77 25.48 18.27
N PHE A 229 -10.21 26.10 17.24
CA PHE A 229 -8.94 26.81 17.27
C PHE A 229 -8.97 28.04 18.20
N ARG A 230 -7.98 28.13 19.10
CA ARG A 230 -7.80 29.22 20.08
C ARG A 230 -6.32 29.62 20.19
N SER A 231 -5.69 29.93 19.05
CA SER A 231 -4.27 30.30 18.97
C SER A 231 -3.33 29.19 19.46
N ASP A 232 -3.77 27.93 19.38
CA ASP A 232 -3.04 26.76 19.88
C ASP A 232 -1.72 26.51 19.15
N LEU A 233 -1.66 26.91 17.88
CA LEU A 233 -0.45 26.85 17.06
C LEU A 233 0.36 28.13 17.20
N LYS A 234 1.69 28.02 17.21
CA LYS A 234 2.55 29.21 17.16
C LYS A 234 2.29 29.99 15.87
N ILE A 235 2.28 31.32 15.95
CA ILE A 235 1.94 32.17 14.79
C ILE A 235 2.84 31.91 13.59
N GLY A 236 4.15 31.68 13.78
CA GLY A 236 5.06 31.34 12.68
C GLY A 236 4.68 30.05 11.95
N LEU A 237 4.20 29.04 12.68
CA LEU A 237 3.69 27.81 12.07
C LEU A 237 2.38 28.08 11.30
N MET A 238 1.47 28.88 11.85
CA MET A 238 0.25 29.28 11.14
C MET A 238 0.56 30.03 9.85
N LEU A 239 1.52 30.96 9.87
CA LEU A 239 1.92 31.68 8.66
C LEU A 239 2.42 30.74 7.56
N ASN A 240 3.21 29.73 7.92
CA ASN A 240 3.70 28.73 6.97
C ASN A 240 2.57 27.80 6.48
N LEU A 241 1.70 27.34 7.38
CA LEU A 241 0.57 26.47 7.04
C LEU A 241 -0.38 27.12 6.03
N LEU A 242 -0.66 28.40 6.22
CA LEU A 242 -1.58 29.17 5.38
C LEU A 242 -0.91 29.76 4.13
N ASP A 243 0.39 29.54 3.94
CA ASP A 243 1.09 29.93 2.73
C ASP A 243 1.02 28.84 1.65
N GLY A 244 1.24 29.24 0.39
CA GLY A 244 1.20 28.33 -0.75
C GLY A 244 2.50 27.57 -0.99
N TYR A 245 3.60 27.95 -0.34
CA TYR A 245 4.90 27.29 -0.55
C TYR A 245 4.87 25.80 -0.15
N PRO A 246 5.73 24.96 -0.77
CA PRO A 246 5.97 23.61 -0.32
C PRO A 246 6.34 23.59 1.17
N LEU A 247 5.68 22.72 1.93
CA LEU A 247 5.81 22.68 3.39
C LEU A 247 5.80 21.23 3.87
N ASP A 248 6.75 20.91 4.74
CA ASP A 248 6.74 19.70 5.55
C ASP A 248 6.06 19.97 6.89
N LEU A 249 5.05 19.17 7.21
CA LEU A 249 4.31 19.20 8.45
C LEU A 249 5.07 18.44 9.53
N PRO A 250 5.35 19.06 10.69
CA PRO A 250 6.08 18.42 11.77
C PRO A 250 5.23 17.32 12.41
N CYS A 251 5.79 16.10 12.44
CA CYS A 251 5.16 14.93 13.05
C CYS A 251 6.16 14.19 13.94
N ARG A 252 5.71 13.35 14.86
CA ARG A 252 6.61 12.66 15.82
C ARG A 252 7.61 11.70 15.17
N TYR A 253 7.21 11.00 14.11
CA TYR A 253 8.03 9.94 13.50
C TYR A 253 8.60 10.34 12.15
N ASN A 254 7.73 10.77 11.23
CA ASN A 254 8.10 11.20 9.90
C ASN A 254 7.24 12.39 9.51
N ASN A 255 7.88 13.46 9.09
CA ASN A 255 7.16 14.62 8.55
C ASN A 255 6.29 14.20 7.35
N LYS A 256 5.23 14.96 7.14
CA LYS A 256 4.26 14.74 6.06
C LYS A 256 4.28 15.95 5.14
N VAL A 257 4.21 15.76 3.84
CA VAL A 257 4.13 16.90 2.91
C VAL A 257 2.73 17.51 2.98
N ALA A 258 2.62 18.84 3.10
CA ALA A 258 1.35 19.55 3.04
C ALA A 258 0.78 19.54 1.61
N CYS A 259 -0.35 18.86 1.42
CA CYS A 259 -1.03 18.77 0.12
C CYS A 259 -2.33 19.58 0.07
N PHE A 260 -2.78 20.10 1.20
CA PHE A 260 -4.05 20.81 1.27
C PHE A 260 -4.00 22.14 0.53
N THR A 261 -5.09 22.46 -0.17
CA THR A 261 -5.30 23.73 -0.87
C THR A 261 -6.40 24.56 -0.22
N LYS A 262 -7.22 23.96 0.67
CA LYS A 262 -8.24 24.67 1.42
C LYS A 262 -8.04 24.51 2.92
N VAL A 263 -8.11 25.61 3.66
CA VAL A 263 -7.99 25.64 5.11
C VAL A 263 -9.19 26.32 5.74
N TYR A 264 -9.83 25.65 6.68
CA TYR A 264 -10.91 26.19 7.48
C TYR A 264 -10.45 26.32 8.92
N ILE A 265 -10.37 27.54 9.42
CA ILE A 265 -10.06 27.82 10.82
C ILE A 265 -11.39 27.99 11.54
N ILE A 266 -11.78 27.01 12.35
CA ILE A 266 -13.05 27.01 13.06
C ILE A 266 -12.80 27.32 14.53
N SER A 267 -13.46 28.35 15.05
CA SER A 267 -13.29 28.80 16.42
C SER A 267 -14.62 29.13 17.09
N ASN A 268 -14.59 29.24 18.42
CA ASN A 268 -15.68 29.84 19.19
C ASN A 268 -15.45 31.33 19.46
N VAL A 269 -14.25 31.86 19.18
CA VAL A 269 -13.91 33.27 19.37
C VAL A 269 -13.69 33.96 18.03
N GLY A 270 -13.98 35.26 17.98
CA GLY A 270 -13.73 36.11 16.82
C GLY A 270 -12.25 36.14 16.43
N LEU A 271 -11.97 36.50 15.18
CA LEU A 271 -10.59 36.62 14.69
C LEU A 271 -9.81 37.66 15.50
N ASP A 272 -10.47 38.74 15.91
CA ASP A 272 -9.96 39.83 16.76
C ASP A 272 -9.51 39.37 18.16
N ALA A 273 -10.01 38.23 18.64
CA ALA A 273 -9.59 37.64 19.91
C ALA A 273 -8.36 36.71 19.78
N GLN A 274 -7.94 36.36 18.56
CA GLN A 274 -6.82 35.44 18.33
C GLN A 274 -5.47 36.15 18.45
N TYR A 275 -4.48 35.50 19.05
CA TYR A 275 -3.10 36.01 19.12
C TYR A 275 -2.97 37.43 19.70
N SER A 276 -3.71 37.73 20.78
CA SER A 276 -3.75 39.08 21.39
C SER A 276 -2.38 39.69 21.69
N ASN A 277 -1.39 38.90 22.12
CA ASN A 277 -0.02 39.38 22.32
C ASN A 277 0.65 39.80 20.99
N ILE A 278 0.50 39.00 19.93
CA ILE A 278 1.06 39.29 18.60
C ILE A 278 0.40 40.54 18.02
N GLN A 279 -0.91 40.71 18.21
CA GLN A 279 -1.61 41.92 17.77
C GLN A 279 -1.02 43.21 18.39
N ARG A 280 -0.65 43.16 19.68
CA ARG A 280 -0.08 44.31 20.39
C ARG A 280 1.38 44.55 20.05
N GLU A 281 2.18 43.50 20.07
CA GLU A 281 3.65 43.58 20.06
C GLU A 281 4.26 43.42 18.67
N GLN A 282 3.58 42.74 17.75
CA GLN A 282 4.09 42.34 16.44
C GLN A 282 3.05 42.55 15.33
N LYS A 283 2.68 43.81 15.10
CA LYS A 283 1.63 44.20 14.16
C LYS A 283 1.84 43.64 12.75
N ASP A 284 3.06 43.65 12.22
CA ASP A 284 3.36 43.14 10.87
C ASP A 284 3.11 41.62 10.77
N THR A 285 3.44 40.88 11.82
CA THR A 285 3.16 39.43 11.92
C THR A 285 1.65 39.17 11.98
N TRP A 286 0.91 40.00 12.72
CA TRP A 286 -0.55 39.92 12.74
C TRP A 286 -1.18 40.21 11.38
N LEU A 287 -0.76 41.29 10.71
CA LEU A 287 -1.20 41.62 9.36
C LEU A 287 -0.84 40.51 8.36
N ALA A 288 0.28 39.82 8.58
CA ALA A 288 0.68 38.66 7.80
C ALA A 288 -0.26 37.47 7.94
N PHE A 289 -0.83 37.27 9.12
CA PHE A 289 -1.84 36.26 9.34
C PHE A 289 -3.15 36.65 8.67
N CYS A 290 -3.62 37.89 8.89
CA CYS A 290 -4.85 38.39 8.29
C CYS A 290 -4.83 38.34 6.75
N ARG A 291 -3.75 38.75 6.07
CA ARG A 291 -3.71 38.74 4.59
C ARG A 291 -3.84 37.35 3.95
N ARG A 292 -3.60 36.28 4.71
CA ARG A 292 -3.73 34.90 4.24
C ARG A 292 -5.14 34.35 4.40
N ILE A 293 -6.02 35.05 5.10
CA ILE A 293 -7.43 34.67 5.29
C ILE A 293 -8.27 35.45 4.28
N GLN A 294 -8.98 34.74 3.40
CA GLN A 294 -9.77 35.36 2.34
C GLN A 294 -11.16 35.76 2.80
N CYS A 295 -11.75 35.12 3.82
CA CYS A 295 -13.02 35.58 4.36
C CYS A 295 -13.22 35.19 5.83
N VAL A 296 -14.02 35.98 6.53
CA VAL A 296 -14.45 35.71 7.90
C VAL A 296 -15.96 35.45 7.91
N LYS A 297 -16.39 34.39 8.57
CA LYS A 297 -17.81 34.02 8.71
C LYS A 297 -18.19 33.90 10.17
N PHE A 298 -19.27 34.58 10.55
CA PHE A 298 -19.84 34.54 11.88
C PHE A 298 -21.17 33.78 11.87
N PHE A 299 -21.24 32.74 12.70
CA PHE A 299 -22.42 31.90 12.89
C PHE A 299 -23.07 32.26 14.22
N ASN A 300 -24.20 32.96 14.18
CA ASN A 300 -24.99 33.33 15.36
C ASN A 300 -26.39 32.72 15.28
N GLU A 301 -27.22 32.99 16.30
CA GLU A 301 -28.61 32.54 16.33
C GLU A 301 -29.46 33.15 15.20
N ASP A 302 -29.12 34.38 14.78
CA ASP A 302 -29.79 35.09 13.68
C ASP A 302 -29.37 34.64 12.28
N GLY A 303 -28.35 33.78 12.16
CA GLY A 303 -27.89 33.19 10.90
C GLY A 303 -26.38 33.32 10.64
N LEU A 304 -26.04 33.53 9.37
CA LEU A 304 -24.66 33.59 8.88
C LEU A 304 -24.32 35.00 8.40
N LYS A 305 -23.43 35.70 9.10
CA LYS A 305 -22.84 36.96 8.64
C LYS A 305 -21.48 36.71 7.99
N LYS A 306 -21.27 37.23 6.78
CA LYS A 306 -20.04 37.04 6.00
C LYS A 306 -19.32 38.37 5.81
N TYR A 307 -18.03 38.39 6.09
CA TYR A 307 -17.12 39.49 5.83
C TYR A 307 -16.17 39.12 4.69
N GLY A 308 -16.05 40.02 3.71
CA GLY A 308 -15.27 39.79 2.48
C GLY A 308 -13.77 39.67 2.72
N THR A 309 -13.26 40.27 3.79
CA THR A 309 -11.87 40.19 4.22
C THR A 309 -11.78 40.30 5.75
N PRO A 310 -10.64 39.96 6.37
CA PRO A 310 -10.38 40.31 7.76
C PRO A 310 -10.40 41.81 8.04
N HIS A 311 -10.08 42.65 7.06
CA HIS A 311 -10.16 44.10 7.22
C HIS A 311 -11.61 44.56 7.41
N ASP A 312 -12.53 44.05 6.59
CA ASP A 312 -13.97 44.35 6.71
C ASP A 312 -14.53 43.87 8.06
N PHE A 313 -14.03 42.75 8.56
CA PHE A 313 -14.41 42.24 9.88
C PHE A 313 -13.88 43.13 11.01
N LEU A 314 -12.61 43.53 10.98
CA LEU A 314 -11.94 44.26 12.05
C LEU A 314 -12.30 45.76 12.09
N TYR A 315 -12.52 46.36 10.92
CA TYR A 315 -12.63 47.82 10.76
C TYR A 315 -13.83 48.25 9.92
N GLY A 316 -14.59 47.31 9.36
CA GLY A 316 -15.79 47.63 8.61
C GLY A 316 -16.91 48.18 9.48
N PHE A 317 -17.83 48.90 8.86
CA PHE A 317 -19.03 49.38 9.53
C PHE A 317 -19.92 48.19 9.89
N ASN A 318 -20.15 48.01 11.19
CA ASN A 318 -21.13 47.06 11.67
C ASN A 318 -22.46 47.78 11.84
N GLU A 319 -23.53 47.24 11.25
CA GLU A 319 -24.89 47.66 11.59
C GLU A 319 -25.12 47.39 13.07
N VAL A 320 -25.43 48.45 13.79
CA VAL A 320 -25.74 48.45 15.21
C VAL A 320 -27.22 48.12 15.34
N ASN A 321 -27.60 47.13 16.14
CA ASN A 321 -29.02 46.85 16.37
C ASN A 321 -29.65 48.05 17.08
N LYS A 322 -30.95 48.29 16.89
CA LYS A 322 -31.66 49.41 17.53
C LYS A 322 -31.55 49.43 19.06
N ASP A 323 -31.25 48.27 19.66
CA ASP A 323 -31.13 48.08 21.11
C ASP A 323 -29.69 48.19 21.63
N ASP A 324 -28.69 48.31 20.75
CA ASP A 324 -27.30 48.46 21.16
C ASP A 324 -27.02 49.91 21.59
N PHE A 325 -26.35 50.08 22.73
CA PHE A 325 -25.95 51.39 23.23
C PHE A 325 -24.88 52.02 22.31
N VAL A 326 -25.27 53.03 21.55
CA VAL A 326 -24.35 53.89 20.81
C VAL A 326 -24.05 55.14 21.65
N PRO A 327 -22.78 55.39 22.05
CA PRO A 327 -22.42 56.52 22.91
C PRO A 327 -22.51 57.89 22.23
N PHE A 328 -23.03 57.93 20.99
CA PHE A 328 -23.12 59.12 20.15
C PHE A 328 -24.57 59.50 19.79
N ASN A 329 -25.56 58.87 20.44
CA ASN A 329 -26.97 59.29 20.35
C ASN A 329 -27.29 60.42 21.33
#